data_AF-A0A022PJL4-F1
#
_entry.id   AF-A0A022PJL4-F1
#
_cell.length_a   1.000
_cell.length_b   1.000
_cell.length_c   1.000
_cell.angle_alpha   90.00
_cell.angle_beta   90.00
_cell.angle_gamma   90.00
#
_symmetry.space_group_name_H-M   'P 1'
#
loop_
_entity.id
_entity.type
_entity.pdbx_description
1 polymer ?
#
loop_
_entity_poly.entity_id
_entity_poly.type
_entity_poly.pdbx_seq_one_letter_code
_entity_poly.pdbx_strand_id
1 'polypeptide(L)'
;MVNKEKKLIFLIILIVSILTSCVGFVIHVINSEWVVPYIRNEVSNITIAPSWDVRYLAALTSLETGLGITFLYILIKKSLPTYTPITRGILMWLIELAIMGRLVRQPLMDYAIGNPFAISVLQNSVSWINWFFICLITTCLYDYLIKIWCQKNNE
;
A
#
# COMPACT_ATOMS: atom_id res chain seq x y z
N MET A 1 -20.22 30.93 -0.49
CA MET A 1 -18.79 30.78 -0.12
C MET A 1 -18.35 29.32 -0.15
N VAL A 2 -19.08 28.39 0.49
CA VAL A 2 -18.80 26.94 0.54
C VAL A 2 -18.43 26.27 -0.80
N ASN A 3 -19.04 26.66 -1.94
CA ASN A 3 -18.73 26.05 -3.24
C ASN A 3 -17.37 26.48 -3.81
N LYS A 4 -16.92 27.72 -3.54
CA LYS A 4 -15.60 28.20 -3.98
C LYS A 4 -14.47 27.51 -3.20
N GLU A 5 -14.65 27.33 -1.90
CA GLU A 5 -13.70 26.63 -1.02
C GLU A 5 -13.54 25.15 -1.42
N LYS A 6 -14.65 24.44 -1.67
CA LYS A 6 -14.61 23.05 -2.14
C LYS A 6 -13.85 22.91 -3.47
N LYS A 7 -14.08 23.82 -4.41
CA LYS A 7 -13.35 23.85 -5.68
C LYS A 7 -11.85 24.11 -5.48
N LEU A 8 -11.49 25.03 -4.59
CA LEU A 8 -10.10 25.32 -4.26
C LEU A 8 -9.41 24.10 -3.63
N ILE A 9 -10.04 23.46 -2.65
CA ILE A 9 -9.51 22.25 -1.99
C ILE A 9 -9.29 21.14 -3.03
N PHE A 10 -10.29 20.90 -3.89
CA PHE A 10 -10.17 19.91 -4.95
C PHE A 10 -8.99 20.22 -5.90
N LEU A 11 -8.84 21.49 -6.31
CA LEU A 11 -7.73 21.91 -7.16
C LEU A 11 -6.38 21.68 -6.46
N ILE A 12 -6.27 21.97 -5.18
CA ILE A 12 -5.05 21.72 -4.39
C ILE A 12 -4.72 20.23 -4.37
N ILE A 13 -5.70 19.37 -4.07
CA ILE A 13 -5.52 17.91 -4.08
C ILE A 13 -5.02 17.45 -5.45
N LEU A 14 -5.62 17.94 -6.53
CA LEU A 14 -5.23 17.59 -7.89
C LEU A 14 -3.79 18.00 -8.21
N ILE A 15 -3.41 19.24 -7.91
CA ILE A 15 -2.05 19.75 -8.15
C ILE A 15 -1.02 18.94 -7.36
N VAL A 16 -1.27 18.69 -6.07
CA VAL A 16 -0.38 17.89 -5.22
C VAL A 16 -0.24 16.47 -5.76
N SER A 17 -1.34 15.86 -6.22
CA SER A 17 -1.34 14.51 -6.78
C SER A 17 -0.52 14.42 -8.07
N ILE A 18 -0.65 15.41 -8.96
CA ILE A 18 0.12 15.50 -10.21
C ILE A 18 1.61 15.62 -9.88
N LEU A 19 2.00 16.58 -9.04
CA LEU A 19 3.41 16.81 -8.71
C LEU A 19 4.05 15.60 -8.05
N THR A 20 3.36 14.98 -7.08
CA THR A 20 3.84 13.76 -6.40
C THR A 20 4.01 12.61 -7.39
N SER A 21 3.06 12.43 -8.31
CA SER A 21 3.13 11.39 -9.34
C SER A 21 4.27 11.62 -10.33
N CYS A 22 4.52 12.86 -10.74
CA CYS A 22 5.64 13.21 -11.62
C CYS A 22 6.98 12.88 -10.99
N VAL A 23 7.19 13.29 -9.73
CA VAL A 23 8.44 13.00 -9.01
C VAL A 23 8.64 11.48 -8.86
N GLY A 24 7.59 10.76 -8.44
CA GLY A 24 7.63 9.31 -8.34
C GLY A 24 7.93 8.62 -9.68
N PHE A 25 7.38 9.12 -10.78
CA PHE A 25 7.62 8.57 -12.12
C PHE A 25 9.06 8.80 -12.60
N VAL A 26 9.63 9.99 -12.38
CA VAL A 26 11.04 10.26 -12.73
C VAL A 26 11.98 9.32 -11.99
N ILE A 27 11.78 9.16 -10.67
CA ILE A 27 12.59 8.23 -9.86
C ILE A 27 12.41 6.80 -10.34
N HIS A 28 11.18 6.40 -10.69
CA HIS A 28 10.90 5.08 -11.23
C HIS A 28 11.65 4.81 -12.54
N VAL A 29 11.65 5.75 -13.49
CA VAL A 29 12.36 5.64 -14.77
C VAL A 29 13.87 5.51 -14.54
N ILE A 30 14.45 6.35 -13.68
CA ILE A 30 15.87 6.26 -13.29
C ILE A 30 16.19 4.86 -12.75
N ASN A 31 15.34 4.34 -11.87
CA ASN A 31 15.53 3.01 -11.30
C ASN A 31 15.43 1.90 -12.36
N SER A 32 14.42 1.95 -13.23
CA SER A 32 14.16 0.90 -14.22
C SER A 32 15.16 0.90 -15.38
N GLU A 33 15.57 2.06 -15.86
CA GLU A 33 16.40 2.19 -17.06
C GLU A 33 17.90 2.23 -16.75
N TRP A 34 18.30 2.71 -15.57
CA TRP A 34 19.72 2.87 -15.23
C TRP A 34 20.15 1.97 -14.07
N VAL A 35 19.48 2.04 -12.92
CA VAL A 35 19.93 1.35 -11.70
C VAL A 35 19.80 -0.16 -11.81
N VAL A 36 18.61 -0.67 -12.18
CA VAL A 36 18.38 -2.12 -12.27
C VAL A 36 19.27 -2.79 -13.32
N PRO A 37 19.43 -2.23 -14.55
CA PRO A 37 20.37 -2.78 -15.53
C PRO A 37 21.83 -2.73 -15.05
N TYR A 38 22.26 -1.64 -14.41
CA TYR A 38 23.60 -1.54 -13.83
C TYR A 38 23.85 -2.66 -12.80
N ILE A 39 22.95 -2.83 -11.83
CA ILE A 39 23.07 -3.89 -10.80
C ILE A 39 23.11 -5.27 -11.46
N ARG A 40 22.23 -5.55 -12.44
CA ARG A 40 22.19 -6.84 -13.15
C ARG A 40 23.51 -7.16 -13.85
N ASN A 41 24.18 -6.16 -14.42
CA ASN A 41 25.48 -6.37 -15.05
C ASN A 41 26.55 -6.78 -14.03
N GLU A 42 26.57 -6.11 -12.86
CA GLU A 42 27.52 -6.41 -11.77
C GLU A 42 27.30 -7.81 -11.15
N VAL A 43 26.05 -8.28 -11.08
CA VAL A 43 25.72 -9.58 -10.45
C VAL A 43 25.37 -10.69 -11.45
N SER A 44 25.68 -10.48 -12.74
CA SER A 44 25.28 -11.37 -13.85
C SER A 44 25.71 -12.84 -13.70
N ASN A 45 26.77 -13.11 -12.93
CA ASN A 45 27.30 -14.45 -12.68
C ASN A 45 26.81 -15.09 -11.37
N ILE A 46 25.94 -14.42 -10.61
CA ILE A 46 25.45 -14.89 -9.31
C ILE A 46 24.05 -15.50 -9.48
N THR A 47 23.94 -16.81 -9.32
CA THR A 47 22.64 -17.51 -9.28
C THR A 47 22.09 -17.49 -7.85
N ILE A 48 21.05 -16.69 -7.63
CA ILE A 48 20.38 -16.58 -6.32
C ILE A 48 19.28 -17.64 -6.25
N ALA A 49 19.51 -18.70 -5.46
CA ALA A 49 18.49 -19.69 -5.14
C ALA A 49 17.65 -19.24 -3.92
N PRO A 50 16.33 -19.50 -3.90
CA PRO A 50 15.51 -19.25 -2.70
C PRO A 50 16.02 -20.09 -1.53
N SER A 51 16.38 -19.45 -0.42
CA SER A 51 16.81 -20.12 0.81
C SER A 51 15.88 -19.82 1.98
N TRP A 52 15.89 -20.68 2.99
CA TRP A 52 15.15 -20.45 4.24
C TRP A 52 15.70 -19.27 5.03
N ASP A 53 17.01 -19.04 4.97
CA ASP A 53 17.65 -17.89 5.64
C ASP A 53 17.09 -16.55 5.15
N VAL A 54 16.90 -16.42 3.84
CA VAL A 54 16.28 -15.22 3.23
C VAL A 54 14.82 -15.07 3.67
N ARG A 55 14.09 -16.17 3.83
CA ARG A 55 12.68 -16.13 4.27
C ARG A 55 12.54 -15.69 5.72
N TYR A 56 13.42 -16.16 6.61
CA TYR A 56 13.42 -15.69 8.01
C TYR A 56 13.78 -14.22 8.11
N LEU A 57 14.75 -13.77 7.33
CA LEU A 57 15.09 -12.36 7.25
C LEU A 57 13.91 -11.54 6.72
N ALA A 58 13.27 -11.97 5.64
CA ALA A 58 12.09 -11.31 5.09
C ALA A 58 10.92 -11.26 6.10
N ALA A 59 10.72 -12.31 6.89
CA ALA A 59 9.73 -12.33 7.95
C ALA A 59 10.05 -11.30 9.04
N LEU A 60 11.32 -11.20 9.46
CA LEU A 60 11.75 -10.20 10.44
C LEU A 60 11.56 -8.78 9.90
N THR A 61 12.01 -8.51 8.67
CA THR A 61 11.88 -7.18 8.07
C THR A 61 10.42 -6.84 7.73
N SER A 62 9.53 -7.83 7.57
CA SER A 62 8.10 -7.57 7.37
C SER A 62 7.42 -6.87 8.56
N LEU A 63 8.04 -6.89 9.75
CA LEU A 63 7.58 -6.11 10.90
C LEU A 63 7.59 -4.61 10.62
N GLU A 64 8.50 -4.12 9.78
CA GLU A 64 8.53 -2.73 9.34
C GLU A 64 7.21 -2.35 8.65
N THR A 65 6.78 -3.17 7.69
CA THR A 65 5.48 -3.01 7.02
C THR A 65 4.33 -3.06 8.02
N GLY A 66 4.34 -4.01 8.96
CA GLY A 66 3.32 -4.13 10.00
C GLY A 66 3.22 -2.89 10.90
N LEU A 67 4.36 -2.31 11.29
CA LEU A 67 4.42 -1.07 12.04
C LEU A 67 3.87 0.11 11.22
N GLY A 68 4.30 0.25 9.97
CA GLY A 68 3.83 1.30 9.07
C GLY A 68 2.32 1.31 8.91
N ILE A 69 1.72 0.14 8.63
CA ILE A 69 0.27 0.00 8.49
C ILE A 69 -0.46 0.28 9.81
N THR A 70 0.12 -0.13 10.95
CA THR A 70 -0.45 0.16 12.27
C THR A 70 -0.46 1.67 12.56
N PHE A 71 0.63 2.38 12.24
CA PHE A 71 0.66 3.84 12.37
C PHE A 71 -0.34 4.53 11.44
N LEU A 72 -0.46 4.08 10.19
CA LEU A 72 -1.48 4.59 9.27
C LEU A 72 -2.88 4.37 9.85
N TYR A 73 -3.16 3.19 10.42
CA TYR A 73 -4.44 2.92 11.05
C TYR A 73 -4.73 3.88 12.22
N ILE A 74 -3.75 4.20 13.05
CA ILE A 74 -3.91 5.18 14.15
C ILE A 74 -4.35 6.55 13.61
N LEU A 75 -3.74 7.01 12.50
CA LEU A 75 -4.11 8.28 11.85
C LEU A 75 -5.52 8.24 11.24
N ILE A 76 -5.88 7.12 10.59
CA ILE A 76 -7.22 6.90 10.03
C ILE A 76 -8.27 6.86 11.15
N LYS A 77 -8.01 6.13 12.23
CA LYS A 77 -8.91 6.02 13.39
C LYS A 77 -9.18 7.38 14.02
N LYS A 78 -8.15 8.22 14.17
CA LYS A 78 -8.27 9.60 14.66
C LYS A 78 -9.13 10.47 13.73
N SER A 79 -8.97 10.29 12.42
CA SER A 79 -9.70 11.07 11.41
C SER A 79 -11.15 10.61 11.22
N LEU A 80 -11.44 9.33 11.50
CA LEU A 80 -12.74 8.70 11.29
C LEU A 80 -13.27 8.03 12.57
N PRO A 81 -13.51 8.78 13.66
CA PRO A 81 -13.83 8.22 14.98
C PRO A 81 -15.18 7.49 15.04
N THR A 82 -16.13 7.89 14.18
CA THR A 82 -17.49 7.31 14.14
C THR A 82 -17.60 6.02 13.33
N TYR A 83 -16.58 5.67 12.55
CA TYR A 83 -16.60 4.51 11.67
C TYR A 83 -16.20 3.22 12.40
N THR A 84 -16.75 2.09 11.95
CA THR A 84 -16.39 0.77 12.51
C THR A 84 -14.97 0.33 12.09
N PRO A 85 -14.32 -0.59 12.82
CA PRO A 85 -12.98 -1.09 12.47
C PRO A 85 -12.94 -1.74 11.07
N ILE A 86 -14.02 -2.42 10.68
CA ILE A 86 -14.17 -3.05 9.37
C ILE A 86 -14.21 -1.98 8.28
N THR A 87 -15.02 -0.93 8.46
CA THR A 87 -15.12 0.16 7.47
C THR A 87 -13.79 0.90 7.32
N ARG A 88 -13.09 1.15 8.43
CA ARG A 88 -11.73 1.73 8.39
C ARG A 88 -10.74 0.81 7.66
N GLY A 89 -10.84 -0.51 7.87
CA GLY A 89 -10.01 -1.49 7.18
C GLY A 89 -10.24 -1.51 5.68
N ILE A 90 -11.50 -1.43 5.22
CA ILE A 90 -11.83 -1.32 3.78
C ILE A 90 -11.27 -0.02 3.18
N LEU A 91 -11.42 1.11 3.88
CA LEU A 91 -10.87 2.39 3.42
C LEU A 91 -9.34 2.36 3.35
N MET A 92 -8.70 1.83 4.39
CA MET A 92 -7.24 1.68 4.42
C MET A 92 -6.75 0.79 3.27
N TRP A 93 -7.43 -0.32 3.02
CA TRP A 93 -7.14 -1.20 1.88
C TRP A 93 -7.19 -0.49 0.54
N LEU A 94 -8.24 0.29 0.26
CA LEU A 94 -8.36 1.04 -0.99
C LEU A 94 -7.27 2.12 -1.13
N ILE A 95 -6.98 2.83 -0.04
CA ILE A 95 -5.95 3.87 -0.01
C ILE A 95 -4.57 3.25 -0.26
N GLU A 96 -4.23 2.16 0.42
CA GLU A 96 -2.95 1.44 0.26
C GLU A 96 -2.77 0.94 -1.18
N LEU A 97 -3.79 0.29 -1.74
CA LEU A 97 -3.74 -0.16 -3.13
C LEU A 97 -3.58 1.00 -4.12
N ALA A 98 -4.20 2.15 -3.85
CA ALA A 98 -4.06 3.33 -4.69
C ALA A 98 -2.65 3.93 -4.60
N ILE A 99 -2.11 4.08 -3.39
CA ILE A 99 -0.76 4.61 -3.14
C ILE A 99 0.30 3.71 -3.80
N MET A 100 0.17 2.39 -3.65
CA MET A 100 1.09 1.43 -4.27
C MET A 100 0.90 1.29 -5.79
N GLY A 101 -0.08 1.98 -6.39
CA GLY A 101 -0.40 1.88 -7.81
C GLY A 101 -1.00 0.54 -8.24
N ARG A 102 -1.40 -0.31 -7.29
CA ARG A 102 -1.93 -1.66 -7.56
C ARG A 102 -3.43 -1.68 -7.82
N LEU A 103 -4.15 -0.62 -7.45
CA LEU A 103 -5.61 -0.58 -7.59
C LEU A 103 -6.07 -0.54 -9.05
N VAL A 104 -5.56 0.41 -9.83
CA VAL A 104 -5.97 0.62 -11.25
C VAL A 104 -4.78 0.65 -12.17
N ARG A 105 -3.70 1.33 -11.77
CA ARG A 105 -2.53 1.55 -12.62
C ARG A 105 -1.89 0.22 -13.04
N GLN A 106 -1.58 -0.69 -12.12
CA GLN A 106 -0.92 -1.95 -12.47
C GLN A 106 -1.77 -2.82 -13.43
N PRO A 107 -3.07 -3.11 -13.17
CA PRO A 107 -3.89 -3.84 -14.14
C PRO A 107 -3.94 -3.21 -15.54
N LEU A 108 -4.00 -1.87 -15.61
CA LEU A 108 -4.04 -1.15 -16.88
C LEU A 108 -2.69 -1.22 -17.62
N MET A 109 -1.58 -1.12 -16.89
CA MET A 109 -0.23 -1.27 -17.45
C MET A 109 -0.01 -2.69 -17.97
N ASP A 110 -0.39 -3.71 -17.20
CA ASP A 110 -0.28 -5.11 -17.62
C ASP A 110 -1.11 -5.37 -18.89
N TYR A 111 -2.31 -4.77 -18.98
CA TYR A 111 -3.09 -4.79 -20.23
C TYR A 111 -2.39 -4.06 -21.38
N ALA A 112 -1.80 -2.89 -21.13
CA ALA A 112 -1.13 -2.08 -22.15
C ALA A 112 0.11 -2.75 -22.76
N ILE A 113 0.80 -3.62 -22.01
CA ILE A 113 1.94 -4.40 -22.53
C ILE A 113 1.51 -5.67 -23.30
N GLY A 114 0.19 -5.90 -23.46
CA GLY A 114 -0.35 -6.97 -24.29
C GLY A 114 -0.96 -8.15 -23.52
N ASN A 115 -1.02 -8.12 -22.18
CA ASN A 115 -1.72 -9.18 -21.45
C ASN A 115 -3.25 -9.06 -21.65
N PRO A 116 -3.98 -10.16 -21.84
CA PRO A 116 -5.44 -10.12 -21.87
C PRO A 116 -5.98 -9.52 -20.57
N PHE A 117 -6.97 -8.62 -20.68
CA PHE A 117 -7.50 -7.88 -19.51
C PHE A 117 -7.89 -8.79 -18.34
N ALA A 118 -8.54 -9.93 -18.62
CA ALA A 118 -8.93 -10.90 -17.59
C ALA A 118 -7.71 -11.48 -16.83
N ILE A 119 -6.58 -11.71 -17.52
CA ILE A 119 -5.35 -12.21 -16.91
C ILE A 119 -4.70 -11.11 -16.06
N SER A 120 -4.64 -9.88 -16.56
CA SER A 120 -4.14 -8.73 -15.81
C SER A 120 -4.92 -8.52 -14.51
N VAL A 121 -6.26 -8.59 -14.56
CA VAL A 121 -7.09 -8.51 -13.35
C VAL A 121 -6.82 -9.67 -12.40
N LEU A 122 -6.76 -10.91 -12.92
CA LEU A 122 -6.53 -12.09 -12.08
C LEU A 122 -5.19 -12.02 -11.36
N GLN A 123 -4.11 -11.64 -12.05
CA GLN A 123 -2.77 -11.50 -11.46
C GLN A 123 -2.75 -10.45 -10.33
N ASN A 124 -3.42 -9.32 -10.54
CA ASN A 124 -3.50 -8.26 -9.54
C ASN A 124 -4.45 -8.60 -8.38
N SER A 125 -5.47 -9.43 -8.60
CA SER A 125 -6.45 -9.82 -7.58
C SER A 125 -5.82 -10.53 -6.37
N VAL A 126 -4.76 -11.32 -6.58
CA VAL A 126 -4.02 -11.98 -5.49
C VAL A 126 -3.42 -10.94 -4.55
N SER A 127 -2.83 -9.88 -5.12
CA SER A 127 -2.33 -8.76 -4.33
C SER A 127 -3.47 -8.04 -3.61
N TRP A 128 -4.61 -7.80 -4.28
CA TRP A 128 -5.75 -7.13 -3.65
C TRP A 128 -6.28 -7.88 -2.44
N ILE A 129 -6.45 -9.20 -2.57
CA ILE A 129 -6.94 -10.08 -1.51
C ILE A 129 -5.96 -10.09 -0.34
N ASN A 130 -4.66 -10.23 -0.61
CA ASN A 130 -3.64 -10.22 0.44
C ASN A 130 -3.69 -8.91 1.26
N TRP A 131 -3.71 -7.76 0.58
CA TRP A 131 -3.77 -6.46 1.24
C TRP A 131 -5.10 -6.20 1.96
N PHE A 132 -6.20 -6.76 1.46
CA PHE A 132 -7.49 -6.68 2.13
C PHE A 132 -7.43 -7.33 3.52
N PHE A 133 -6.89 -8.54 3.61
CA PHE A 133 -6.74 -9.24 4.89
C PHE A 133 -5.75 -8.56 5.82
N ILE A 134 -4.59 -8.10 5.31
CA ILE A 134 -3.62 -7.36 6.13
C ILE A 134 -4.27 -6.14 6.77
N CYS A 135 -5.02 -5.36 5.98
CA CYS A 135 -5.69 -4.15 6.48
C CYS A 135 -6.77 -4.49 7.51
N LEU A 136 -7.64 -5.45 7.22
CA LEU A 136 -8.70 -5.85 8.15
C LEU A 136 -8.16 -6.45 9.46
N ILE A 137 -7.14 -7.31 9.38
CA ILE A 137 -6.52 -7.89 10.57
C ILE A 137 -5.93 -6.76 11.41
N THR A 138 -5.20 -5.83 10.80
CA THR A 138 -4.58 -4.71 11.53
C THR A 138 -5.62 -3.87 12.25
N THR A 139 -6.70 -3.47 11.58
CA THR A 139 -7.71 -2.59 12.19
C THR A 139 -8.51 -3.30 13.29
N CYS A 140 -8.95 -4.54 13.04
CA CYS A 140 -9.72 -5.32 14.00
C CYS A 140 -8.87 -5.74 15.20
N LEU A 141 -7.65 -6.23 14.98
CA LEU A 141 -6.76 -6.68 16.04
C LEU A 141 -6.35 -5.51 16.94
N TYR A 142 -5.99 -4.36 16.36
CA TYR A 142 -5.65 -3.17 17.15
C TYR A 142 -6.80 -2.75 18.07
N ASP A 143 -8.02 -2.64 17.52
CA ASP A 143 -9.17 -2.22 18.32
C ASP A 143 -9.55 -3.25 19.39
N TYR A 144 -9.41 -4.53 19.08
CA TYR A 144 -9.61 -5.62 20.04
C TYR A 144 -8.61 -5.58 21.20
N LEU A 145 -7.31 -5.44 20.91
CA LEU A 145 -6.26 -5.39 21.93
C LEU A 145 -6.40 -4.16 22.83
N ILE A 146 -6.69 -2.99 22.25
CA ILE A 146 -6.95 -1.77 23.03
C ILE A 146 -8.18 -1.93 23.93
N LYS A 147 -9.25 -2.55 23.43
CA LYS A 147 -10.45 -2.81 24.23
C LYS A 147 -10.14 -3.69 25.43
N ILE A 148 -9.40 -4.79 25.25
CA ILE A 148 -8.97 -5.67 26.34
C ILE A 148 -8.13 -4.91 27.37
N TRP A 149 -7.16 -4.12 26.90
CA TRP A 149 -6.28 -3.35 27.77
C TRP A 149 -7.07 -2.35 28.62
N CYS A 150 -8.03 -1.63 28.02
CA CYS A 150 -8.90 -0.71 28.75
C CYS A 150 -9.81 -1.43 29.74
N GLN A 151 -10.34 -2.62 29.42
CA GLN A 151 -11.16 -3.38 30.36
C GLN A 151 -10.36 -3.79 31.59
N LYS A 152 -9.16 -4.33 31.39
CA LYS A 152 -8.28 -4.79 32.48
C LYS A 152 -7.83 -3.67 33.42
N ASN A 153 -7.68 -2.44 32.92
CA ASN A 153 -7.19 -1.30 33.72
C ASN A 153 -8.31 -0.48 34.37
N ASN A 154 -9.57 -0.78 34.09
CA ASN A 154 -10.72 -0.17 34.75
C ASN A 154 -11.34 -1.09 35.83
N GLU A 155 -10.74 -2.27 36.04
CA GLU A 155 -10.97 -3.18 37.18
C GLU A 155 -9.88 -2.96 38.25
#